data_AF-A0A177EBB5-F1
#
_entry.id   AF-A0A177EBB5-F1
#
_cell.length_a   1.000
_cell.length_b   1.000
_cell.length_c   1.000
_cell.angle_alpha   90.00
_cell.angle_beta   90.00
_cell.angle_gamma   90.00
#
_symmetry.space_group_name_H-M   'P 1'
#
loop_
_entity.id
_entity.type
_entity.pdbx_description
1 polymer ?
#
loop_
_entity_poly.entity_id
_entity_poly.type
_entity_poly.pdbx_seq_one_letter_code
_entity_poly.pdbx_strand_id
1 'polypeptide(L)'
;MQTTPDPEPLTIQHTPAPSKRSRKNVFWAVSIALLVSAGMAFYWLTPSLTQAPPPAPAPGPAPTQDTNTGSPAPEPSAPPIDLLDSFLNSPHTASTIAFFGAAGCELAITADGSEPQIRKEQPGTTTMHLHQVSADEIPPALASGLVFGMLVIVCSNPALPTNSDLPCESRVLRLEKLLAAFGTVNASCLQVQGIVCLPEDLALPKTRFAVDVKCLILSHLSAAALEWAARTIGLENCSLALKICDAPDVQSLSVLGGFSVRVLHELDIRHLPQLVDLTCRLLGDAAFEGRLFLYGISPELAQTSSLARNWACLGVDLAVWNKLTQCFDDTIQIESLFLVTNPDTLQASPIPAYPSLRQPKVRGLHLYQASGADTMSLATARTLLNWAASLFFGLDSLSVNAAGEQQIDGDLETYIQAGPVRVVSSPTLSSLTICARPCMLADPSPSAPENNLYIFPTPHYLM
;
A
#
# COMPACT_ATOMS: atom_id res chain seq x y z
N MET A 1 24.58 -19.25 -63.35
CA MET A 1 23.84 -17.98 -63.27
C MET A 1 22.65 -18.21 -62.36
N GLN A 2 22.79 -17.90 -61.08
CA GLN A 2 21.73 -17.99 -60.08
C GLN A 2 21.14 -16.60 -59.90
N THR A 3 19.84 -16.48 -60.15
CA THR A 3 19.03 -15.28 -59.99
C THR A 3 18.67 -15.09 -58.52
N THR A 4 19.12 -13.98 -57.95
CA THR A 4 18.69 -13.43 -56.66
C THR A 4 17.24 -12.95 -56.72
N PRO A 5 16.41 -13.19 -55.69
CA PRO A 5 15.07 -12.63 -55.62
C PRO A 5 15.06 -11.19 -55.09
N ASP A 6 14.18 -10.36 -55.66
CA ASP A 6 13.93 -8.96 -55.30
C ASP A 6 13.37 -8.81 -53.87
N PRO A 7 13.69 -7.70 -53.17
CA PRO A 7 13.15 -7.42 -51.84
C PRO A 7 11.73 -6.84 -51.92
N GLU A 8 10.84 -7.36 -51.06
CA GLU A 8 9.48 -6.86 -50.85
C GLU A 8 9.47 -5.41 -50.27
N PRO A 9 8.45 -4.60 -50.63
CA PRO A 9 8.33 -3.22 -50.14
C PRO A 9 7.79 -3.16 -48.69
N LEU A 10 8.52 -2.43 -47.85
CA LEU A 10 8.14 -2.07 -46.48
C LEU A 10 6.83 -1.27 -46.45
N THR A 11 5.80 -1.86 -45.86
CA THR A 11 4.54 -1.17 -45.53
C THR A 11 4.70 -0.41 -44.22
N ILE A 12 4.69 0.93 -44.29
CA ILE A 12 4.76 1.82 -43.11
C ILE A 12 3.37 1.89 -42.48
N GLN A 13 3.20 1.31 -41.28
CA GLN A 13 2.02 1.49 -40.46
C GLN A 13 2.09 2.82 -39.71
N HIS A 14 1.13 3.71 -39.98
CA HIS A 14 0.93 4.94 -39.23
C HIS A 14 0.42 4.66 -37.80
N THR A 15 1.22 5.03 -36.81
CA THR A 15 0.86 5.02 -35.39
C THR A 15 -0.02 6.24 -35.07
N PRO A 16 -1.16 6.10 -34.35
CA PRO A 16 -1.99 7.24 -33.98
C PRO A 16 -1.34 8.09 -32.89
N ALA A 17 -1.50 9.41 -33.01
CA ALA A 17 -0.96 10.40 -32.07
C ALA A 17 -1.55 10.24 -30.65
N PRO A 18 -0.76 10.50 -29.58
CA PRO A 18 -1.23 10.38 -28.21
C PRO A 18 -2.26 11.46 -27.87
N SER A 19 -3.38 11.01 -27.30
CA SER A 19 -4.48 11.88 -26.86
C SER A 19 -4.09 12.66 -25.59
N LYS A 20 -4.50 13.94 -25.55
CA LYS A 20 -4.26 14.86 -24.44
C LYS A 20 -4.96 14.35 -23.17
N ARG A 21 -4.19 13.80 -22.21
CA ARG A 21 -4.67 13.45 -20.87
C ARG A 21 -4.94 14.72 -20.05
N SER A 22 -6.17 14.80 -19.55
CA SER A 22 -6.77 15.90 -18.80
C SER A 22 -6.19 16.04 -17.38
N ARG A 23 -6.26 17.27 -16.82
CA ARG A 23 -5.83 17.74 -15.48
C ARG A 23 -6.36 16.98 -14.25
N LYS A 24 -6.96 15.80 -14.40
CA LYS A 24 -7.51 14.97 -13.30
C LYS A 24 -6.42 14.26 -12.46
N ASN A 25 -5.16 14.27 -12.88
CA ASN A 25 -4.08 13.56 -12.19
C ASN A 25 -3.62 14.22 -10.87
N VAL A 26 -3.77 15.55 -10.71
CA VAL A 26 -3.27 16.25 -9.52
C VAL A 26 -4.10 15.92 -8.28
N PHE A 27 -5.43 15.78 -8.42
CA PHE A 27 -6.31 15.41 -7.31
C PHE A 27 -6.11 13.94 -6.88
N TRP A 28 -5.81 13.06 -7.85
CA TRP A 28 -5.52 11.64 -7.60
C TRP A 28 -4.19 11.44 -6.84
N ALA A 29 -3.16 12.24 -7.14
CA ALA A 29 -1.88 12.17 -6.44
C ALA A 29 -1.99 12.57 -4.95
N VAL A 30 -2.84 13.56 -4.62
CA VAL A 30 -3.09 13.97 -3.23
C VAL A 30 -3.85 12.91 -2.44
N SER A 31 -4.85 12.26 -3.06
CA SER A 31 -5.55 11.12 -2.44
C SER A 31 -4.65 9.91 -2.21
N ILE A 32 -3.69 9.64 -3.11
CA ILE A 32 -2.68 8.59 -2.92
C ILE A 32 -1.71 8.96 -1.81
N ALA A 33 -1.23 10.20 -1.75
CA ALA A 33 -0.37 10.65 -0.65
C ALA A 33 -1.08 10.49 0.71
N LEU A 34 -2.38 10.79 0.79
CA LEU A 34 -3.18 10.57 1.99
C LEU A 34 -3.41 9.08 2.30
N LEU A 35 -3.62 8.21 1.29
CA LEU A 35 -3.74 6.76 1.48
C LEU A 35 -2.43 6.09 1.87
N VAL A 36 -1.30 6.54 1.30
CA VAL A 36 0.05 6.11 1.70
C VAL A 36 0.36 6.61 3.11
N SER A 37 0.00 7.85 3.45
CA SER A 37 0.18 8.40 4.80
C SER A 37 -0.71 7.68 5.82
N ALA A 38 -1.97 7.40 5.50
CA ALA A 38 -2.88 6.64 6.36
C ALA A 38 -2.43 5.18 6.48
N GLY A 39 -2.00 4.54 5.39
CA GLY A 39 -1.46 3.17 5.40
C GLY A 39 -0.06 3.03 6.00
N MET A 40 0.68 4.13 6.14
CA MET A 40 1.93 4.19 6.92
C MET A 40 1.61 4.48 8.39
N ALA A 41 0.75 5.45 8.68
CA ALA A 41 0.34 5.80 10.05
C ALA A 41 -0.37 4.63 10.74
N PHE A 42 -1.28 3.90 10.08
CA PHE A 42 -1.97 2.75 10.67
C PHE A 42 -1.05 1.58 11.06
N TYR A 43 0.13 1.46 10.44
CA TYR A 43 1.04 0.32 10.68
C TYR A 43 2.24 0.68 11.56
N TRP A 44 2.70 1.94 11.56
CA TRP A 44 3.71 2.41 12.52
C TRP A 44 3.11 2.81 13.88
N LEU A 45 1.80 3.12 13.93
CA LEU A 45 1.08 3.49 15.16
C LEU A 45 0.21 2.36 15.74
N THR A 46 0.44 1.11 15.39
CA THR A 46 0.00 -0.02 16.24
C THR A 46 1.13 -0.37 17.20
N PRO A 47 1.25 0.27 18.38
CA PRO A 47 1.87 -0.43 19.50
C PRO A 47 1.04 -1.69 19.74
N SER A 48 1.68 -2.77 20.22
CA SER A 48 0.99 -3.91 20.82
C SER A 48 -0.24 -3.42 21.59
N LEU A 49 -1.44 -3.88 21.21
CA LEU A 49 -2.70 -3.57 21.89
C LEU A 49 -2.64 -4.11 23.33
N THR A 50 -2.01 -3.36 24.22
CA THR A 50 -1.97 -3.60 25.67
C THR A 50 -2.20 -2.28 26.36
N GLN A 51 -3.43 -1.80 26.34
CA GLN A 51 -4.12 -1.20 27.50
C GLN A 51 -5.56 -0.85 27.13
N ALA A 52 -6.49 -1.29 27.98
CA ALA A 52 -7.88 -0.83 27.91
C ALA A 52 -7.93 0.69 28.12
N PRO A 53 -8.75 1.42 27.35
CA PRO A 53 -8.89 2.86 27.53
C PRO A 53 -9.39 3.18 28.94
N PRO A 54 -8.89 4.24 29.60
CA PRO A 54 -9.43 4.69 30.87
C PRO A 54 -10.91 5.10 30.71
N PRO A 55 -11.74 4.94 31.75
CA PRO A 55 -13.16 5.26 31.70
C PRO A 55 -13.39 6.75 31.37
N ALA A 56 -14.34 7.00 30.48
CA ALA A 56 -14.70 8.34 30.02
C ALA A 56 -15.11 9.24 31.20
N PRO A 57 -14.70 10.52 31.21
CA PRO A 57 -15.20 11.49 32.18
C PRO A 57 -16.69 11.77 31.97
N ALA A 58 -17.40 12.00 33.07
CA ALA A 58 -18.84 12.25 33.09
C ALA A 58 -19.24 13.46 32.22
N PRO A 59 -20.41 13.40 31.55
CA PRO A 59 -20.86 14.47 30.67
C PRO A 59 -21.16 15.75 31.46
N GLY A 60 -20.52 16.84 31.05
CA GLY A 60 -20.84 18.20 31.52
C GLY A 60 -22.16 18.72 30.92
N PRO A 61 -22.76 19.76 31.53
CA PRO A 61 -24.05 20.29 31.12
C PRO A 61 -23.99 20.95 29.73
N ALA A 62 -25.01 20.66 28.92
CA ALA A 62 -25.16 21.11 27.55
C ALA A 62 -25.27 22.65 27.44
N PRO A 63 -24.63 23.28 26.43
CA PRO A 63 -24.86 24.68 26.11
C PRO A 63 -26.16 24.86 25.34
N THR A 64 -26.94 25.86 25.77
CA THR A 64 -28.14 26.36 25.10
C THR A 64 -27.78 26.92 23.72
N GLN A 65 -28.34 26.35 22.65
CA GLN A 65 -28.22 26.87 21.29
C GLN A 65 -29.42 27.76 20.93
N ASP A 66 -29.11 29.00 20.56
CA ASP A 66 -30.05 29.94 19.94
C ASP A 66 -30.33 29.55 18.49
N THR A 67 -31.62 29.44 18.16
CA THR A 67 -32.15 29.14 16.84
C THR A 67 -32.26 30.40 16.00
N ASN A 68 -31.46 30.55 14.93
CA ASN A 68 -31.91 31.27 13.73
C ASN A 68 -30.96 31.08 12.53
N THR A 69 -31.33 30.23 11.57
CA THR A 69 -30.86 30.35 10.18
C THR A 69 -31.82 29.61 9.23
N GLY A 70 -32.21 30.31 8.17
CA GLY A 70 -33.23 29.90 7.20
C GLY A 70 -32.89 28.62 6.44
N SER A 71 -33.93 27.80 6.27
CA SER A 71 -33.91 26.50 5.61
C SER A 71 -33.84 26.66 4.08
N PRO A 72 -32.85 26.06 3.39
CA PRO A 72 -32.83 25.98 1.93
C PRO A 72 -33.84 24.94 1.45
N ALA A 73 -34.38 25.17 0.25
CA ALA A 73 -35.43 24.37 -0.38
C ALA A 73 -35.07 22.86 -0.43
N PRO A 74 -36.04 21.96 -0.21
CA PRO A 74 -35.81 20.52 -0.15
C PRO A 74 -35.26 20.02 -1.49
N GLU A 75 -34.05 19.48 -1.41
CA GLU A 75 -33.39 18.75 -2.50
C GLU A 75 -34.28 17.57 -2.92
N PRO A 76 -34.45 17.29 -4.23
CA PRO A 76 -35.33 16.23 -4.70
C PRO A 76 -34.96 14.89 -4.07
N SER A 77 -35.90 14.35 -3.27
CA SER A 77 -35.78 13.08 -2.58
C SER A 77 -35.29 11.99 -3.54
N ALA A 78 -34.11 11.43 -3.27
CA ALA A 78 -33.60 10.27 -3.98
C ALA A 78 -34.67 9.18 -4.01
N PRO A 79 -34.84 8.46 -5.14
CA PRO A 79 -35.83 7.41 -5.24
C PRO A 79 -35.65 6.40 -4.10
N PRO A 80 -36.74 5.88 -3.51
CA PRO A 80 -36.66 4.90 -2.43
C PRO A 80 -35.82 3.73 -2.91
N ILE A 81 -34.66 3.53 -2.27
CA ILE A 81 -33.80 2.38 -2.51
C ILE A 81 -34.60 1.15 -2.10
N ASP A 82 -34.73 0.18 -3.01
CA ASP A 82 -35.47 -1.05 -2.76
C ASP A 82 -34.75 -1.85 -1.67
N LEU A 83 -35.19 -1.68 -0.42
CA LEU A 83 -34.52 -2.22 0.78
C LEU A 83 -34.50 -3.75 0.82
N LEU A 84 -35.37 -4.41 0.02
CA LEU A 84 -35.49 -5.87 -0.03
C LEU A 84 -34.26 -6.56 -0.64
N ASP A 85 -33.56 -5.91 -1.57
CA ASP A 85 -32.35 -6.47 -2.20
C ASP A 85 -31.11 -6.42 -1.30
N SER A 86 -31.24 -5.81 -0.12
CA SER A 86 -30.13 -5.63 0.83
C SER A 86 -29.94 -6.82 1.80
N PHE A 87 -30.81 -7.83 1.76
CA PHE A 87 -30.79 -8.98 2.66
C PHE A 87 -30.61 -10.31 1.91
N LEU A 88 -29.89 -11.23 2.55
CA LEU A 88 -29.67 -12.58 2.03
C LEU A 88 -30.82 -13.50 2.44
N ASN A 89 -31.48 -14.10 1.46
CA ASN A 89 -32.37 -15.22 1.67
C ASN A 89 -31.59 -16.53 1.49
N SER A 90 -31.08 -17.10 2.58
CA SER A 90 -30.27 -18.31 2.56
C SER A 90 -30.77 -19.34 3.59
N PRO A 91 -30.82 -20.64 3.25
CA PRO A 91 -31.10 -21.68 4.24
C PRO A 91 -29.97 -21.83 5.28
N HIS A 92 -28.81 -21.21 5.05
CA HIS A 92 -27.65 -21.25 5.95
C HIS A 92 -27.56 -20.03 6.87
N THR A 93 -28.59 -19.18 6.93
CA THR A 93 -28.57 -17.94 7.72
C THR A 93 -28.25 -18.19 9.21
N ALA A 94 -28.98 -19.09 9.85
CA ALA A 94 -28.78 -19.38 11.28
C ALA A 94 -27.38 -19.94 11.59
N SER A 95 -26.89 -20.90 10.78
CA SER A 95 -25.56 -21.48 10.97
C SER A 95 -24.43 -20.48 10.69
N THR A 96 -24.64 -19.58 9.72
CA THR A 96 -23.68 -18.51 9.40
C THR A 96 -23.58 -17.52 10.55
N ILE A 97 -24.72 -17.05 11.09
CA ILE A 97 -24.74 -16.14 12.24
C ILE A 97 -24.04 -16.79 13.45
N ALA A 98 -24.37 -18.05 13.75
CA ALA A 98 -23.77 -18.78 14.87
C ALA A 98 -22.25 -18.95 14.71
N PHE A 99 -21.79 -19.32 13.50
CA PHE A 99 -20.37 -19.48 13.20
C PHE A 99 -19.59 -18.16 13.35
N PHE A 100 -20.09 -17.05 12.78
CA PHE A 100 -19.43 -15.75 12.90
C PHE A 100 -19.34 -15.30 14.37
N GLY A 101 -20.42 -15.48 15.14
CA GLY A 101 -20.44 -15.19 16.57
C GLY A 101 -19.40 -16.01 17.35
N ALA A 102 -19.29 -17.32 17.06
CA ALA A 102 -18.27 -18.19 17.65
C ALA A 102 -16.83 -17.79 17.26
N ALA A 103 -16.65 -17.23 16.07
CA ALA A 103 -15.38 -16.67 15.59
C ALA A 103 -15.07 -15.26 16.13
N GLY A 104 -15.90 -14.72 17.03
CA GLY A 104 -15.69 -13.40 17.63
C GLY A 104 -16.02 -12.23 16.72
N CYS A 105 -16.89 -12.44 15.72
CA CYS A 105 -17.35 -11.37 14.82
C CYS A 105 -18.87 -11.31 14.68
N GLU A 106 -19.41 -10.10 14.62
CA GLU A 106 -20.83 -9.88 14.43
C GLU A 106 -21.11 -9.52 12.96
N LEU A 107 -22.11 -10.18 12.38
CA LEU A 107 -22.64 -9.80 11.07
C LEU A 107 -23.72 -8.74 11.26
N ALA A 108 -23.80 -7.81 10.33
CA ALA A 108 -24.92 -6.89 10.24
C ALA A 108 -26.19 -7.68 9.89
N ILE A 109 -27.12 -7.71 10.84
CA ILE A 109 -28.42 -8.38 10.74
C ILE A 109 -29.56 -7.36 10.92
N THR A 110 -30.75 -7.66 10.39
CA THR A 110 -31.98 -6.92 10.73
C THR A 110 -32.69 -7.53 11.93
N ALA A 111 -33.25 -6.64 12.77
CA ALA A 111 -34.11 -6.99 13.89
C ALA A 111 -35.62 -6.85 13.59
N ASP A 112 -35.98 -6.35 12.39
CA ASP A 112 -37.35 -5.89 12.08
C ASP A 112 -38.34 -7.01 11.75
N GLY A 113 -37.96 -8.28 11.92
CA GLY A 113 -38.78 -9.45 11.59
C GLY A 113 -38.68 -10.56 12.64
N SER A 114 -39.55 -11.58 12.50
CA SER A 114 -39.56 -12.76 13.39
C SER A 114 -38.32 -13.64 13.24
N GLU A 115 -37.58 -13.51 12.13
CA GLU A 115 -36.36 -14.28 11.86
C GLU A 115 -35.21 -13.34 11.48
N PRO A 116 -34.01 -13.53 12.04
CA PRO A 116 -32.85 -12.70 11.74
C PRO A 116 -32.42 -12.92 10.28
N GLN A 117 -32.25 -11.83 9.53
CA GLN A 117 -31.74 -11.85 8.17
C GLN A 117 -30.36 -11.19 8.11
N ILE A 118 -29.43 -11.79 7.36
CA ILE A 118 -28.10 -11.23 7.16
C ILE A 118 -28.15 -10.18 6.07
N ARG A 119 -27.59 -8.99 6.31
CA ARG A 119 -27.38 -8.01 5.25
C ARG A 119 -26.38 -8.55 4.22
N LYS A 120 -26.66 -8.38 2.94
CA LYS A 120 -25.77 -8.79 1.86
C LYS A 120 -24.41 -8.11 1.97
N GLU A 121 -24.42 -6.80 2.19
CA GLU A 121 -23.23 -5.99 2.36
C GLU A 121 -22.87 -5.85 3.83
N GLN A 122 -21.62 -6.16 4.16
CA GLN A 122 -21.02 -6.04 5.48
C GLN A 122 -20.05 -4.85 5.45
N PRO A 123 -20.53 -3.63 5.75
CA PRO A 123 -19.70 -2.43 5.69
C PRO A 123 -18.64 -2.45 6.79
N GLY A 124 -17.48 -1.87 6.51
CA GLY A 124 -16.37 -1.79 7.47
C GLY A 124 -15.51 -3.05 7.49
N THR A 125 -14.89 -3.30 8.66
CA THR A 125 -13.93 -4.38 8.87
C THR A 125 -14.57 -5.50 9.69
N THR A 126 -14.62 -6.70 9.11
CA THR A 126 -15.06 -7.93 9.79
C THR A 126 -13.83 -8.78 10.10
N THR A 127 -13.52 -8.94 11.39
CA THR A 127 -12.34 -9.70 11.84
C THR A 127 -12.75 -11.04 12.43
N MET A 128 -12.40 -12.11 11.74
CA MET A 128 -12.71 -13.49 12.13
C MET A 128 -11.51 -14.14 12.82
N HIS A 129 -11.67 -14.56 14.07
CA HIS A 129 -10.64 -15.24 14.86
C HIS A 129 -10.72 -16.76 14.70
N LEU A 130 -10.23 -17.27 13.56
CA LEU A 130 -10.34 -18.68 13.20
C LEU A 130 -9.64 -19.63 14.19
N HIS A 131 -8.67 -19.14 14.96
CA HIS A 131 -8.04 -19.93 16.03
C HIS A 131 -8.99 -20.25 17.20
N GLN A 132 -10.08 -19.49 17.37
CA GLN A 132 -11.08 -19.67 18.43
C GLN A 132 -12.12 -20.75 18.10
N VAL A 133 -12.21 -21.16 16.83
CA VAL A 133 -13.22 -22.12 16.34
C VAL A 133 -12.54 -23.39 15.86
N SER A 134 -12.99 -24.54 16.32
CA SER A 134 -12.51 -25.84 15.86
C SER A 134 -12.86 -26.09 14.39
N ALA A 135 -12.13 -27.01 13.74
CA ALA A 135 -12.38 -27.32 12.34
C ALA A 135 -13.78 -27.92 12.09
N ASP A 136 -14.43 -28.50 13.10
CA ASP A 136 -15.74 -29.16 12.97
C ASP A 136 -16.91 -28.20 13.21
N GLU A 137 -16.64 -27.06 13.85
CA GLU A 137 -17.62 -25.97 14.00
C GLU A 137 -17.75 -25.10 12.74
N ILE A 138 -16.83 -25.24 11.78
CA ILE A 138 -16.92 -24.57 10.48
C ILE A 138 -18.00 -25.30 9.66
N PRO A 139 -19.12 -24.64 9.32
CA PRO A 139 -20.19 -25.28 8.56
C PRO A 139 -19.71 -25.61 7.13
N PRO A 140 -20.29 -26.63 6.48
CA PRO A 140 -19.92 -26.98 5.11
C PRO A 140 -20.27 -25.88 4.08
N ALA A 141 -21.21 -24.99 4.41
CA ALA A 141 -21.61 -23.85 3.61
C ALA A 141 -22.02 -22.68 4.50
N LEU A 142 -21.64 -21.46 4.10
CA LEU A 142 -22.12 -20.21 4.65
C LEU A 142 -23.21 -19.62 3.75
N ALA A 143 -23.91 -18.59 4.24
CA ALA A 143 -24.87 -17.86 3.43
C ALA A 143 -24.18 -17.28 2.19
N SER A 144 -24.68 -17.66 1.01
CA SER A 144 -24.11 -17.23 -0.26
C SER A 144 -24.40 -15.75 -0.53
N GLY A 145 -23.49 -15.09 -1.25
CA GLY A 145 -23.66 -13.69 -1.66
C GLY A 145 -23.22 -12.64 -0.65
N LEU A 146 -22.58 -13.03 0.46
CA LEU A 146 -21.92 -12.09 1.38
C LEU A 146 -20.86 -11.25 0.65
N VAL A 147 -20.89 -9.95 0.88
CA VAL A 147 -19.92 -8.98 0.33
C VAL A 147 -19.34 -8.15 1.47
N PHE A 148 -18.03 -8.24 1.68
CA PHE A 148 -17.34 -7.53 2.75
C PHE A 148 -16.66 -6.25 2.26
N GLY A 149 -16.65 -5.21 3.08
CA GLY A 149 -15.71 -4.09 2.91
C GLY A 149 -14.27 -4.59 3.06
N MET A 150 -13.93 -5.00 4.29
CA MET A 150 -12.66 -5.63 4.62
C MET A 150 -12.93 -6.89 5.45
N LEU A 151 -12.44 -8.04 4.98
CA LEU A 151 -12.50 -9.30 5.73
C LEU A 151 -11.09 -9.66 6.21
N VAL A 152 -10.92 -9.78 7.52
CA VAL A 152 -9.65 -10.17 8.15
C VAL A 152 -9.79 -11.56 8.77
N ILE A 153 -8.98 -12.51 8.35
CA ILE A 153 -8.97 -13.88 8.88
C ILE A 153 -7.70 -14.09 9.70
N VAL A 154 -7.88 -14.29 11.01
CA VAL A 154 -6.80 -14.41 11.99
C VAL A 154 -6.61 -15.87 12.41
N CYS A 155 -5.67 -16.55 11.75
CA CYS A 155 -5.39 -17.97 11.94
C CYS A 155 -4.60 -18.29 13.22
N SER A 156 -3.92 -17.29 13.80
CA SER A 156 -3.26 -17.41 15.11
C SER A 156 -3.23 -16.07 15.82
N ASN A 157 -3.12 -16.11 17.16
CA ASN A 157 -3.01 -14.90 17.96
C ASN A 157 -1.52 -14.50 18.08
N PRO A 158 -1.07 -13.39 17.45
CA PRO A 158 0.33 -12.97 17.51
C PRO A 158 0.75 -12.49 18.90
N ALA A 159 -0.19 -12.10 19.77
CA ALA A 159 0.10 -11.60 21.12
C ALA A 159 0.37 -12.73 22.13
N LEU A 160 -0.04 -13.96 21.81
CA LEU A 160 0.26 -15.11 22.65
C LEU A 160 1.60 -15.71 22.19
N PRO A 161 2.60 -15.83 23.09
CA PRO A 161 3.84 -16.52 22.77
C PRO A 161 3.48 -17.91 22.23
N THR A 162 4.26 -18.38 21.25
CA THR A 162 4.10 -19.55 20.35
C THR A 162 3.62 -20.89 20.94
N ASN A 163 3.34 -20.95 22.23
CA ASN A 163 2.69 -22.03 22.96
C ASN A 163 1.17 -22.13 22.70
N SER A 164 0.63 -21.57 21.61
CA SER A 164 -0.72 -21.97 21.21
C SER A 164 -0.63 -23.44 20.75
N ASP A 165 -1.17 -24.35 21.55
CA ASP A 165 -1.09 -25.82 21.40
C ASP A 165 -1.62 -26.37 20.06
N LEU A 166 -2.15 -25.51 19.18
CA LEU A 166 -2.71 -25.90 17.89
C LEU A 166 -1.59 -26.15 16.85
N PRO A 167 -1.45 -27.40 16.37
CA PRO A 167 -0.54 -27.72 15.28
C PRO A 167 -0.87 -26.90 14.04
N CYS A 168 0.15 -26.59 13.23
CA CYS A 168 -0.06 -25.69 12.10
C CYS A 168 -0.98 -26.27 11.02
N GLU A 169 -0.96 -27.59 10.82
CA GLU A 169 -1.91 -28.33 9.99
C GLU A 169 -3.37 -28.01 10.34
N SER A 170 -3.68 -27.90 11.63
CA SER A 170 -5.04 -27.58 12.09
C SER A 170 -5.47 -26.17 11.63
N ARG A 171 -4.54 -25.21 11.59
CA ARG A 171 -4.83 -23.83 11.18
C ARG A 171 -5.11 -23.76 9.68
N VAL A 172 -4.29 -24.44 8.88
CA VAL A 172 -4.47 -24.48 7.43
C VAL A 172 -5.75 -25.23 7.07
N LEU A 173 -6.03 -26.36 7.71
CA LEU A 173 -7.27 -27.10 7.52
C LEU A 173 -8.50 -26.26 7.83
N ARG A 174 -8.48 -25.47 8.92
CA ARG A 174 -9.57 -24.54 9.24
C ARG A 174 -9.73 -23.48 8.14
N LEU A 175 -8.63 -22.91 7.66
CA LEU A 175 -8.69 -21.91 6.59
C LEU A 175 -9.24 -22.52 5.30
N GLU A 176 -8.82 -23.73 4.92
CA GLU A 176 -9.35 -24.45 3.76
C GLU A 176 -10.85 -24.72 3.89
N LYS A 177 -11.30 -25.25 5.05
CA LYS A 177 -12.72 -25.46 5.32
C LYS A 177 -13.52 -24.15 5.24
N LEU A 178 -12.98 -23.07 5.79
CA LEU A 178 -13.63 -21.75 5.75
C LEU A 178 -13.75 -21.22 4.31
N LEU A 179 -12.66 -21.25 3.55
CA LEU A 179 -12.66 -20.80 2.15
C LEU A 179 -13.59 -21.67 1.30
N ALA A 180 -13.65 -22.98 1.55
CA ALA A 180 -14.62 -23.88 0.93
C ALA A 180 -16.06 -23.51 1.30
N ALA A 181 -16.33 -23.20 2.57
CA ALA A 181 -17.66 -22.87 3.07
C ALA A 181 -18.20 -21.55 2.49
N PHE A 182 -17.33 -20.59 2.18
CA PHE A 182 -17.70 -19.39 1.42
C PHE A 182 -18.09 -19.70 -0.03
N GLY A 183 -17.47 -20.72 -0.65
CA GLY A 183 -17.54 -20.99 -2.09
C GLY A 183 -16.78 -19.92 -2.90
N THR A 184 -17.26 -18.68 -2.89
CA THR A 184 -16.57 -17.51 -3.45
C THR A 184 -16.52 -16.40 -2.41
N VAL A 185 -15.31 -15.97 -2.04
CA VAL A 185 -15.12 -14.85 -1.12
C VAL A 185 -15.22 -13.55 -1.89
N ASN A 186 -16.23 -12.73 -1.61
CA ASN A 186 -16.38 -11.40 -2.20
C ASN A 186 -16.03 -10.34 -1.15
N ALA A 187 -14.95 -9.59 -1.38
CA ALA A 187 -14.57 -8.50 -0.48
C ALA A 187 -13.86 -7.36 -1.22
N SER A 188 -13.93 -6.12 -0.74
CA SER A 188 -13.05 -5.08 -1.31
C SER A 188 -11.59 -5.34 -0.93
N CYS A 189 -11.36 -5.81 0.30
CA CYS A 189 -10.06 -6.26 0.78
C CYS A 189 -10.19 -7.56 1.59
N LEU A 190 -9.35 -8.55 1.29
CA LEU A 190 -9.18 -9.76 2.07
C LEU A 190 -7.80 -9.75 2.72
N GLN A 191 -7.74 -9.92 4.04
CA GLN A 191 -6.51 -10.10 4.78
C GLN A 191 -6.48 -11.49 5.42
N VAL A 192 -5.40 -12.24 5.21
CA VAL A 192 -5.14 -13.52 5.88
C VAL A 192 -3.87 -13.36 6.70
N GLN A 193 -3.93 -13.74 7.98
CA GLN A 193 -2.78 -13.60 8.85
C GLN A 193 -2.54 -14.74 9.83
N GLY A 194 -1.27 -14.94 10.17
CA GLY A 194 -0.86 -15.79 11.28
C GLY A 194 -0.64 -17.27 10.92
N ILE A 195 -0.12 -17.57 9.73
CA ILE A 195 0.29 -18.93 9.32
C ILE A 195 1.83 -19.01 9.29
N VAL A 196 2.43 -19.18 10.45
CA VAL A 196 3.89 -19.05 10.66
C VAL A 196 4.65 -20.36 10.37
N CYS A 197 3.97 -21.48 10.23
CA CYS A 197 4.58 -22.76 9.91
C CYS A 197 3.69 -23.49 8.89
N LEU A 198 4.28 -24.28 8.01
CA LEU A 198 3.52 -25.16 7.15
C LEU A 198 4.39 -26.41 6.96
N PRO A 199 3.86 -27.62 7.18
CA PRO A 199 4.64 -28.80 6.87
C PRO A 199 4.85 -28.89 5.36
N GLU A 200 6.05 -29.29 4.94
CA GLU A 200 6.46 -29.34 3.53
C GLU A 200 5.61 -30.32 2.70
N ASP A 201 5.01 -31.32 3.35
CA ASP A 201 4.19 -32.37 2.74
C ASP A 201 2.69 -32.08 2.75
N LEU A 202 2.28 -30.84 3.06
CA LEU A 202 0.86 -30.49 3.04
C LEU A 202 0.29 -30.66 1.63
N ALA A 203 -0.68 -31.58 1.49
CA ALA A 203 -1.36 -31.80 0.25
C ALA A 203 -2.09 -30.53 -0.21
N LEU A 204 -1.81 -30.08 -1.43
CA LEU A 204 -2.53 -28.95 -2.02
C LEU A 204 -4.00 -29.34 -2.28
N PRO A 205 -4.95 -28.44 -2.00
CA PRO A 205 -6.33 -28.56 -2.46
C PRO A 205 -6.42 -28.89 -3.95
N LYS A 206 -7.33 -29.81 -4.32
CA LYS A 206 -7.57 -30.19 -5.72
C LYS A 206 -8.07 -29.02 -6.58
N THR A 207 -8.76 -28.07 -5.96
CA THR A 207 -9.35 -26.90 -6.60
C THR A 207 -8.94 -25.65 -5.85
N ARG A 208 -8.67 -24.58 -6.59
CA ARG A 208 -8.44 -23.26 -6.01
C ARG A 208 -9.72 -22.70 -5.41
N PHE A 209 -9.59 -21.94 -4.32
CA PHE A 209 -10.70 -21.21 -3.71
C PHE A 209 -10.92 -19.93 -4.49
N ALA A 210 -12.13 -19.75 -5.02
CA ALA A 210 -12.47 -18.57 -5.79
C ALA A 210 -12.55 -17.34 -4.88
N VAL A 211 -11.83 -16.29 -5.23
CA VAL A 211 -11.83 -15.02 -4.52
C VAL A 211 -12.06 -13.88 -5.52
N ASP A 212 -12.97 -12.96 -5.19
CA ASP A 212 -13.21 -11.72 -5.92
C ASP A 212 -12.88 -10.54 -5.00
N VAL A 213 -11.66 -10.01 -5.16
CA VAL A 213 -11.12 -8.94 -4.31
C VAL A 213 -10.33 -7.91 -5.09
N LYS A 214 -10.34 -6.66 -4.58
CA LYS A 214 -9.50 -5.57 -5.11
C LYS A 214 -8.16 -5.47 -4.39
N CYS A 215 -8.08 -5.97 -3.16
CA CYS A 215 -6.85 -6.00 -2.37
C CYS A 215 -6.73 -7.32 -1.60
N LEU A 216 -5.55 -7.95 -1.66
CA LEU A 216 -5.20 -9.12 -0.88
C LEU A 216 -4.00 -8.76 0.01
N ILE A 217 -4.15 -8.96 1.31
CA ILE A 217 -3.11 -8.72 2.31
C ILE A 217 -2.74 -10.05 2.97
N LEU A 218 -1.47 -10.40 2.94
CA LEU A 218 -0.92 -11.60 3.57
C LEU A 218 0.08 -11.16 4.64
N SER A 219 -0.27 -11.33 5.91
CA SER A 219 0.52 -10.80 7.03
C SER A 219 0.95 -11.92 7.99
N HIS A 220 2.19 -11.91 8.48
CA HIS A 220 2.66 -12.95 9.41
C HIS A 220 2.53 -14.37 8.83
N LEU A 221 2.98 -14.56 7.59
CA LEU A 221 3.06 -15.86 6.92
C LEU A 221 4.51 -16.29 6.77
N SER A 222 4.78 -17.59 6.89
CA SER A 222 6.06 -18.16 6.46
C SER A 222 6.17 -18.23 4.93
N ALA A 223 7.38 -18.46 4.42
CA ALA A 223 7.62 -18.67 2.99
C ALA A 223 6.76 -19.82 2.43
N ALA A 224 6.71 -20.96 3.14
CA ALA A 224 5.89 -22.11 2.75
C ALA A 224 4.38 -21.79 2.77
N ALA A 225 3.92 -20.99 3.73
CA ALA A 225 2.52 -20.56 3.78
C ALA A 225 2.14 -19.59 2.65
N LEU A 226 3.05 -18.70 2.26
CA LEU A 226 2.87 -17.84 1.08
C LEU A 226 2.80 -18.66 -0.21
N GLU A 227 3.67 -19.66 -0.37
CA GLU A 227 3.64 -20.55 -1.53
C GLU A 227 2.35 -21.37 -1.60
N TRP A 228 1.90 -21.89 -0.45
CA TRP A 228 0.60 -22.55 -0.33
C TRP A 228 -0.53 -21.59 -0.75
N ALA A 229 -0.58 -20.38 -0.19
CA ALA A 229 -1.61 -19.38 -0.50
C ALA A 229 -1.62 -19.00 -1.98
N ALA A 230 -0.43 -18.85 -2.59
CA ALA A 230 -0.27 -18.56 -4.01
C ALA A 230 -0.84 -19.67 -4.91
N ARG A 231 -0.83 -20.91 -4.45
CA ARG A 231 -1.36 -22.06 -5.20
C ARG A 231 -2.84 -22.31 -4.95
N THR A 232 -3.36 -21.96 -3.78
CA THR A 232 -4.72 -22.28 -3.35
C THR A 232 -5.72 -21.16 -3.58
N ILE A 233 -5.31 -19.89 -3.51
CA ILE A 233 -6.21 -18.76 -3.70
C ILE A 233 -6.31 -18.44 -5.20
N GLY A 234 -7.50 -18.60 -5.76
CA GLY A 234 -7.81 -18.28 -7.16
C GLY A 234 -8.10 -16.80 -7.36
N LEU A 235 -7.21 -16.11 -8.07
CA LEU A 235 -7.27 -14.66 -8.34
C LEU A 235 -7.35 -14.33 -9.84
N GLU A 236 -7.56 -15.33 -10.68
CA GLU A 236 -7.47 -15.24 -12.14
C GLU A 236 -8.36 -14.16 -12.78
N ASN A 237 -9.45 -13.78 -12.11
CA ASN A 237 -10.37 -12.75 -12.58
C ASN A 237 -10.18 -11.37 -11.91
N CYS A 238 -9.25 -11.27 -10.95
CA CYS A 238 -9.09 -10.08 -10.11
C CYS A 238 -8.15 -9.03 -10.73
N SER A 239 -8.51 -7.76 -10.47
CA SER A 239 -7.67 -6.58 -10.67
C SER A 239 -7.20 -6.12 -9.30
N LEU A 240 -5.96 -6.43 -8.94
CA LEU A 240 -5.56 -6.61 -7.54
C LEU A 240 -4.43 -5.66 -7.10
N ALA A 241 -4.49 -5.21 -5.85
CA ALA A 241 -3.33 -4.78 -5.07
C ALA A 241 -2.91 -5.90 -4.10
N LEU A 242 -1.69 -6.42 -4.24
CA LEU A 242 -1.16 -7.49 -3.38
C LEU A 242 -0.21 -6.89 -2.34
N LYS A 243 -0.47 -7.17 -1.06
CA LYS A 243 0.37 -6.73 0.06
C LYS A 243 0.88 -7.92 0.84
N ILE A 244 2.17 -7.92 1.16
CA ILE A 244 2.82 -8.95 1.97
C ILE A 244 3.54 -8.24 3.09
N CYS A 245 3.19 -8.60 4.32
CA CYS A 245 3.73 -7.96 5.52
C CYS A 245 4.27 -9.00 6.49
N ASP A 246 5.37 -8.68 7.17
CA ASP A 246 5.87 -9.43 8.33
C ASP A 246 6.11 -10.91 8.03
N ALA A 247 6.85 -11.19 6.96
CA ALA A 247 7.21 -12.56 6.54
C ALA A 247 8.75 -12.74 6.63
N PRO A 248 9.30 -12.86 7.85
CA PRO A 248 10.73 -12.66 8.10
C PRO A 248 11.65 -13.73 7.51
N ASP A 249 11.12 -14.90 7.16
CA ASP A 249 11.84 -16.03 6.57
C ASP A 249 11.83 -16.02 5.02
N VAL A 250 11.13 -15.07 4.40
CA VAL A 250 11.06 -14.98 2.93
C VAL A 250 12.34 -14.37 2.37
N GLN A 251 13.08 -15.18 1.60
CA GLN A 251 14.33 -14.77 0.97
C GLN A 251 14.19 -14.36 -0.51
N SER A 252 13.14 -14.83 -1.19
CA SER A 252 12.89 -14.57 -2.61
C SER A 252 11.40 -14.34 -2.87
N LEU A 253 11.07 -13.38 -3.75
CA LEU A 253 9.69 -13.16 -4.22
C LEU A 253 9.18 -14.24 -5.21
N SER A 254 10.01 -15.23 -5.53
CA SER A 254 9.61 -16.36 -6.38
C SER A 254 8.50 -17.21 -5.76
N VAL A 255 8.34 -17.19 -4.43
CA VAL A 255 7.23 -17.82 -3.70
C VAL A 255 5.84 -17.34 -4.17
N LEU A 256 5.78 -16.16 -4.78
CA LEU A 256 4.56 -15.57 -5.33
C LEU A 256 4.22 -16.07 -6.73
N GLY A 257 5.08 -16.88 -7.35
CA GLY A 257 4.93 -17.37 -8.71
C GLY A 257 3.69 -18.24 -8.95
N GLY A 258 3.05 -18.73 -7.88
CA GLY A 258 1.79 -19.47 -7.95
C GLY A 258 0.56 -18.61 -8.26
N PHE A 259 0.60 -17.31 -7.89
CA PHE A 259 -0.54 -16.41 -8.09
C PHE A 259 -0.80 -16.20 -9.58
N SER A 260 -2.06 -16.29 -9.95
CA SER A 260 -2.54 -15.99 -11.29
C SER A 260 -3.52 -14.84 -11.15
N VAL A 261 -3.14 -13.64 -11.59
CA VAL A 261 -3.96 -12.42 -11.48
C VAL A 261 -4.19 -11.84 -12.87
N ARG A 262 -5.35 -11.22 -13.11
CA ARG A 262 -5.65 -10.60 -14.40
C ARG A 262 -4.83 -9.32 -14.61
N VAL A 263 -4.81 -8.46 -13.59
CA VAL A 263 -4.05 -7.20 -13.55
C VAL A 263 -3.52 -7.02 -12.14
N LEU A 264 -2.24 -6.69 -12.01
CA LEU A 264 -1.64 -6.34 -10.73
C LEU A 264 -1.37 -4.83 -10.71
N HIS A 265 -2.14 -4.10 -9.93
CA HIS A 265 -2.02 -2.65 -9.80
C HIS A 265 -0.83 -2.24 -8.94
N GLU A 266 -0.61 -3.01 -7.87
CA GLU A 266 0.31 -2.67 -6.79
C GLU A 266 0.86 -3.94 -6.15
N LEU A 267 2.16 -3.93 -5.88
CA LEU A 267 2.84 -4.89 -5.02
C LEU A 267 3.47 -4.14 -3.85
N ASP A 268 3.02 -4.41 -2.63
CA ASP A 268 3.49 -3.76 -1.40
C ASP A 268 4.12 -4.79 -0.47
N ILE A 269 5.45 -4.75 -0.33
CA ILE A 269 6.25 -5.69 0.45
C ILE A 269 6.81 -4.97 1.67
N ARG A 270 6.48 -5.44 2.87
CA ARG A 270 6.85 -4.80 4.13
C ARG A 270 7.43 -5.79 5.15
N HIS A 271 8.52 -5.41 5.80
CA HIS A 271 9.12 -6.17 6.91
C HIS A 271 9.50 -7.61 6.53
N LEU A 272 10.20 -7.75 5.39
CA LEU A 272 10.85 -9.00 4.96
C LEU A 272 12.38 -8.83 5.06
N PRO A 273 12.96 -8.82 6.27
CA PRO A 273 14.37 -8.50 6.49
C PRO A 273 15.36 -9.48 5.84
N GLN A 274 14.93 -10.69 5.48
CA GLN A 274 15.76 -11.69 4.79
C GLN A 274 15.59 -11.68 3.27
N LEU A 275 14.74 -10.79 2.72
CA LEU A 275 14.50 -10.73 1.28
C LEU A 275 15.75 -10.23 0.56
N VAL A 276 16.35 -11.12 -0.22
CA VAL A 276 17.56 -10.83 -1.03
C VAL A 276 17.30 -10.94 -2.52
N ASP A 277 16.22 -11.59 -2.96
CA ASP A 277 15.90 -11.79 -4.38
C ASP A 277 14.51 -11.26 -4.74
N LEU A 278 14.46 -10.30 -5.66
CA LEU A 278 13.23 -9.69 -6.16
C LEU A 278 12.69 -10.37 -7.42
N THR A 279 13.24 -11.52 -7.81
CA THR A 279 12.73 -12.30 -8.93
C THR A 279 11.30 -12.75 -8.67
N CYS A 280 10.37 -12.18 -9.42
CA CYS A 280 8.95 -12.48 -9.30
C CYS A 280 8.32 -12.47 -10.69
N ARG A 281 7.62 -13.55 -11.04
CA ARG A 281 6.90 -13.64 -12.32
C ARG A 281 5.88 -12.50 -12.46
N LEU A 282 5.24 -12.10 -11.37
CA LEU A 282 4.25 -11.01 -11.36
C LEU A 282 4.83 -9.65 -11.77
N LEU A 283 6.11 -9.40 -11.47
CA LEU A 283 6.80 -8.16 -11.85
C LEU A 283 7.23 -8.13 -13.32
N GLY A 284 7.46 -9.31 -13.90
CA GLY A 284 7.81 -9.47 -15.31
C GLY A 284 6.61 -9.49 -16.26
N ASP A 285 5.38 -9.64 -15.74
CA ASP A 285 4.18 -9.73 -16.56
C ASP A 285 3.81 -8.35 -17.16
N ALA A 286 3.27 -8.36 -18.37
CA ALA A 286 2.73 -7.18 -19.05
C ALA A 286 1.52 -6.60 -18.30
N ALA A 287 0.85 -7.42 -17.48
CA ALA A 287 -0.32 -7.05 -16.70
C ALA A 287 -0.03 -6.22 -15.42
N PHE A 288 1.23 -5.86 -15.15
CA PHE A 288 1.60 -5.09 -13.97
C PHE A 288 1.66 -3.58 -14.26
N GLU A 289 0.90 -2.78 -13.50
CA GLU A 289 0.76 -1.33 -13.71
C GLU A 289 1.89 -0.47 -13.13
N GLY A 290 2.93 -1.10 -12.57
CA GLY A 290 4.17 -0.42 -12.22
C GLY A 290 4.13 0.35 -10.90
N ARG A 291 3.39 -0.14 -9.88
CA ARG A 291 3.48 0.36 -8.50
C ARG A 291 4.12 -0.69 -7.59
N LEU A 292 5.28 -0.37 -7.04
CA LEU A 292 6.02 -1.26 -6.15
C LEU A 292 6.43 -0.52 -4.89
N PHE A 293 6.19 -1.13 -3.74
CA PHE A 293 6.60 -0.63 -2.43
C PHE A 293 7.42 -1.70 -1.71
N LEU A 294 8.59 -1.33 -1.20
CA LEU A 294 9.60 -2.20 -0.57
C LEU A 294 10.12 -1.55 0.71
N TYR A 295 9.53 -1.88 1.85
CA TYR A 295 9.87 -1.27 3.15
C TYR A 295 10.32 -2.32 4.16
N GLY A 296 11.31 -2.00 4.99
CA GLY A 296 11.85 -2.92 5.99
C GLY A 296 12.42 -4.20 5.37
N ILE A 297 13.04 -4.10 4.19
CA ILE A 297 13.71 -5.22 3.52
C ILE A 297 15.23 -5.11 3.64
N SER A 298 15.96 -6.20 3.38
CA SER A 298 17.41 -6.17 3.39
C SER A 298 17.96 -5.20 2.33
N PRO A 299 18.97 -4.36 2.66
CA PRO A 299 19.70 -3.61 1.64
C PRO A 299 20.62 -4.51 0.79
N GLU A 300 20.82 -5.78 1.17
CA GLU A 300 21.66 -6.76 0.46
C GLU A 300 20.91 -7.45 -0.69
N LEU A 301 20.19 -6.68 -1.50
CA LEU A 301 19.49 -7.21 -2.66
C LEU A 301 20.47 -7.75 -3.71
N ALA A 302 20.34 -9.03 -4.03
CA ALA A 302 20.92 -9.68 -5.17
C ALA A 302 20.05 -9.48 -6.41
N GLN A 303 20.68 -9.36 -7.58
CA GLN A 303 20.07 -9.36 -8.93
C GLN A 303 18.70 -8.65 -9.07
N THR A 304 18.73 -7.44 -9.63
CA THR A 304 17.51 -6.63 -9.80
C THR A 304 17.21 -6.31 -11.27
N SER A 305 17.66 -7.15 -12.20
CA SER A 305 17.46 -6.90 -13.65
C SER A 305 15.96 -6.79 -14.00
N SER A 306 15.09 -7.48 -13.25
CA SER A 306 13.64 -7.39 -13.36
C SER A 306 13.06 -6.01 -13.01
N LEU A 307 13.83 -5.15 -12.33
CA LEU A 307 13.40 -3.80 -11.93
C LEU A 307 13.73 -2.70 -12.95
N ALA A 308 14.48 -3.03 -14.01
CA ALA A 308 14.86 -2.10 -15.08
C ALA A 308 13.67 -1.80 -16.02
N ARG A 309 12.63 -1.17 -15.49
CA ARG A 309 11.42 -0.76 -16.21
C ARG A 309 10.94 0.61 -15.75
N ASN A 310 9.97 1.17 -16.45
CA ASN A 310 9.33 2.41 -16.01
C ASN A 310 8.33 2.14 -14.89
N TRP A 311 8.37 2.99 -13.86
CA TRP A 311 7.55 2.88 -12.66
C TRP A 311 6.56 4.03 -12.60
N ALA A 312 5.28 3.72 -12.43
CA ALA A 312 4.28 4.72 -12.06
C ALA A 312 4.48 5.17 -10.62
N CYS A 313 4.85 4.24 -9.74
CA CYS A 313 5.17 4.52 -8.36
C CYS A 313 6.22 3.54 -7.87
N LEU A 314 7.30 4.04 -7.26
CA LEU A 314 8.27 3.21 -6.56
C LEU A 314 8.44 3.75 -5.15
N GLY A 315 8.19 2.94 -4.13
CA GLY A 315 8.45 3.29 -2.75
C GLY A 315 9.46 2.34 -2.13
N VAL A 316 10.55 2.86 -1.56
CA VAL A 316 11.63 2.05 -0.99
C VAL A 316 12.23 2.74 0.23
N ASP A 317 12.90 1.98 1.10
CA ASP A 317 13.83 2.57 2.06
C ASP A 317 15.03 3.17 1.33
N LEU A 318 15.62 4.23 1.90
CA LEU A 318 16.76 4.92 1.28
C LEU A 318 17.97 3.99 1.09
N ALA A 319 18.24 3.09 2.04
CA ALA A 319 19.33 2.12 1.92
C ALA A 319 19.11 1.17 0.73
N VAL A 320 17.86 0.74 0.53
CA VAL A 320 17.44 -0.10 -0.59
C VAL A 320 17.57 0.67 -1.91
N TRP A 321 17.10 1.93 -1.96
CA TRP A 321 17.25 2.80 -3.13
C TRP A 321 18.71 2.92 -3.59
N ASN A 322 19.62 3.17 -2.65
CA ASN A 322 21.04 3.29 -2.95
C ASN A 322 21.61 2.00 -3.54
N LYS A 323 21.10 0.83 -3.13
CA LYS A 323 21.49 -0.44 -3.73
C LYS A 323 20.89 -0.63 -5.12
N LEU A 324 19.58 -0.42 -5.26
CA LEU A 324 18.85 -0.57 -6.52
C LEU A 324 19.48 0.26 -7.65
N THR A 325 19.85 1.50 -7.33
CA THR A 325 20.45 2.40 -8.32
C THR A 325 21.84 1.98 -8.80
N GLN A 326 22.56 1.15 -8.04
CA GLN A 326 23.83 0.55 -8.50
C GLN A 326 23.61 -0.61 -9.48
N CYS A 327 22.41 -1.19 -9.48
CA CYS A 327 22.07 -2.36 -10.27
C CYS A 327 21.33 -2.02 -11.57
N PHE A 328 21.04 -0.74 -11.82
CA PHE A 328 20.41 -0.31 -13.06
C PHE A 328 21.44 -0.17 -14.18
N ASP A 329 21.30 -1.02 -15.20
CA ASP A 329 22.13 -0.92 -16.41
C ASP A 329 21.67 0.22 -17.33
N ASP A 330 20.37 0.55 -17.29
CA ASP A 330 19.71 1.54 -18.16
C ASP A 330 19.07 2.69 -17.37
N THR A 331 18.70 3.75 -18.09
CA THR A 331 17.95 4.88 -17.52
C THR A 331 16.51 4.46 -17.18
N ILE A 332 16.17 4.51 -15.91
CA ILE A 332 14.81 4.23 -15.42
C ILE A 332 14.00 5.53 -15.32
N GLN A 333 12.73 5.48 -15.71
CA GLN A 333 11.78 6.56 -15.47
C GLN A 333 10.84 6.20 -14.32
N ILE A 334 10.70 7.13 -13.37
CA ILE A 334 9.83 6.98 -12.20
C ILE A 334 8.94 8.21 -12.10
N GLU A 335 7.64 8.02 -12.25
CA GLU A 335 6.68 9.13 -12.13
C GLU A 335 6.60 9.63 -10.68
N SER A 336 6.61 8.73 -9.69
CA SER A 336 6.62 9.10 -8.27
C SER A 336 7.50 8.15 -7.45
N LEU A 337 8.52 8.70 -6.81
CA LEU A 337 9.47 7.99 -5.95
C LEU A 337 9.20 8.35 -4.48
N PHE A 338 8.96 7.35 -3.65
CA PHE A 338 8.71 7.46 -2.21
C PHE A 338 9.92 6.89 -1.47
N LEU A 339 10.70 7.74 -0.79
CA LEU A 339 11.86 7.31 -0.02
C LEU A 339 11.59 7.44 1.46
N VAL A 340 11.79 6.35 2.19
CA VAL A 340 11.75 6.34 3.66
C VAL A 340 13.18 6.41 4.18
N THR A 341 13.45 7.33 5.08
CA THR A 341 14.79 7.61 5.57
C THR A 341 14.80 8.04 7.02
N ASN A 342 15.90 7.83 7.72
CA ASN A 342 16.18 8.47 8.99
C ASN A 342 17.24 9.57 8.82
N PRO A 343 17.17 10.68 9.59
CA PRO A 343 18.16 11.76 9.48
C PRO A 343 19.60 11.25 9.64
N ASP A 344 19.80 10.30 10.56
CA ASP A 344 21.10 9.68 10.81
C ASP A 344 21.61 8.90 9.59
N THR A 345 20.71 8.22 8.88
CA THR A 345 21.07 7.46 7.66
C THR A 345 21.46 8.37 6.50
N LEU A 346 20.90 9.59 6.42
CA LEU A 346 21.30 10.57 5.39
C LEU A 346 22.70 11.11 5.63
N GLN A 347 23.08 11.34 6.88
CA GLN A 347 24.42 11.82 7.22
C GLN A 347 25.48 10.74 6.99
N ALA A 348 25.14 9.48 7.28
CA ALA A 348 26.04 8.34 7.11
C ALA A 348 26.14 7.86 5.66
N SER A 349 25.13 8.11 4.82
CA SER A 349 25.09 7.60 3.46
C SER A 349 25.79 8.57 2.50
N PRO A 350 26.90 8.18 1.85
CA PRO A 350 27.51 9.00 0.83
C PRO A 350 26.51 9.20 -0.31
N ILE A 351 26.45 10.43 -0.83
CA ILE A 351 25.75 10.77 -2.09
C ILE A 351 26.20 9.73 -3.13
N PRO A 352 25.28 8.89 -3.67
CA PRO A 352 25.67 7.91 -4.66
C PRO A 352 26.33 8.63 -5.84
N ALA A 353 27.56 8.25 -6.17
CA ALA A 353 28.23 8.75 -7.36
C ALA A 353 27.57 8.09 -8.58
N TYR A 354 26.51 8.70 -9.10
CA TYR A 354 25.89 8.25 -10.33
C TYR A 354 26.81 8.59 -11.50
N PRO A 355 27.20 7.62 -12.35
CA PRO A 355 27.74 7.96 -13.66
C PRO A 355 26.75 8.88 -14.35
N SER A 356 27.21 10.01 -14.88
CA SER A 356 26.35 11.07 -15.46
C SER A 356 25.36 10.58 -16.52
N LEU A 357 25.63 9.43 -17.14
CA LEU A 357 24.78 8.81 -18.18
C LEU A 357 23.67 7.88 -17.64
N ARG A 358 23.63 7.56 -16.34
CA ARG A 358 22.73 6.53 -15.78
C ARG A 358 21.84 7.01 -14.64
N GLN A 359 21.56 8.31 -14.59
CA GLN A 359 20.71 8.85 -13.54
C GLN A 359 19.23 8.48 -13.75
N PRO A 360 18.53 7.99 -12.72
CA PRO A 360 17.10 7.75 -12.81
C PRO A 360 16.36 9.08 -13.02
N LYS A 361 15.40 9.07 -13.95
CA LYS A 361 14.53 10.22 -14.21
C LYS A 361 13.33 10.13 -13.29
N VAL A 362 13.37 10.93 -12.23
CA VAL A 362 12.28 11.02 -11.25
C VAL A 362 11.50 12.29 -11.50
N ARG A 363 10.18 12.19 -11.60
CA ARG A 363 9.31 13.35 -11.81
C ARG A 363 8.74 13.89 -10.49
N GLY A 364 8.25 13.01 -9.62
CA GLY A 364 7.83 13.35 -8.27
C GLY A 364 8.69 12.65 -7.22
N LEU A 365 9.21 13.39 -6.24
CA LEU A 365 9.96 12.84 -5.12
C LEU A 365 9.23 13.10 -3.80
N HIS A 366 9.03 12.06 -3.02
CA HIS A 366 8.40 12.10 -1.71
C HIS A 366 9.34 11.51 -0.67
N LEU A 367 9.83 12.33 0.24
CA LEU A 367 10.70 11.92 1.34
C LEU A 367 9.89 11.78 2.62
N TYR A 368 10.05 10.65 3.30
CA TYR A 368 9.42 10.35 4.57
C TYR A 368 10.48 10.09 5.62
N GLN A 369 10.43 10.85 6.71
CA GLN A 369 11.21 10.56 7.90
C GLN A 369 10.58 9.35 8.62
N ALA A 370 11.31 8.26 8.77
CA ALA A 370 10.87 7.09 9.51
C ALA A 370 10.58 7.45 10.98
N SER A 371 9.58 6.79 11.57
CA SER A 371 9.01 7.17 12.88
C SER A 371 10.06 7.14 13.99
N GLY A 372 10.09 8.20 14.79
CA GLY A 372 10.97 8.35 15.96
C GLY A 372 11.01 9.77 16.51
N ALA A 373 10.73 10.77 15.65
CA ALA A 373 10.50 12.14 16.06
C ALA A 373 9.06 12.54 15.73
N ASP A 374 8.29 12.92 16.74
CA ASP A 374 6.91 13.40 16.58
C ASP A 374 6.84 14.76 15.88
N THR A 375 7.98 15.45 15.76
CA THR A 375 8.07 16.80 15.21
C THR A 375 9.14 16.88 14.11
N MET A 376 8.74 17.35 12.92
CA MET A 376 9.69 17.71 11.87
C MET A 376 10.34 19.05 12.22
N SER A 377 11.66 19.04 12.38
CA SER A 377 12.42 20.26 12.65
C SER A 377 12.82 20.99 11.37
N LEU A 378 13.06 22.31 11.46
CA LEU A 378 13.63 23.07 10.34
C LEU A 378 14.96 22.51 9.84
N ALA A 379 15.83 22.06 10.76
CA ALA A 379 17.13 21.48 10.41
C ALA A 379 16.98 20.18 9.62
N THR A 380 16.05 19.31 10.02
CA THR A 380 15.76 18.05 9.33
C THR A 380 15.17 18.30 7.95
N ALA A 381 14.17 19.19 7.84
CA ALA A 381 13.56 19.55 6.56
C ALA A 381 14.61 20.10 5.56
N ARG A 382 15.49 21.01 6.02
CA ARG A 382 16.59 21.53 5.19
C ARG A 382 17.56 20.45 4.75
N THR A 383 17.93 19.53 5.66
CA THR A 383 18.82 18.41 5.32
C THR A 383 18.23 17.54 4.21
N LEU A 384 16.95 17.19 4.32
CA LEU A 384 16.22 16.41 3.32
C LEU A 384 16.11 17.12 1.97
N LEU A 385 15.79 18.43 1.98
CA LEU A 385 15.70 19.24 0.77
C LEU A 385 17.05 19.38 0.07
N ASN A 386 18.13 19.63 0.82
CA ASN A 386 19.48 19.73 0.27
C ASN A 386 19.93 18.39 -0.35
N TRP A 387 19.62 17.28 0.32
CA TRP A 387 19.90 15.94 -0.19
C TRP A 387 19.11 15.63 -1.47
N ALA A 388 17.81 15.95 -1.52
CA ALA A 388 16.99 15.78 -2.71
C ALA A 388 17.55 16.57 -3.90
N ALA A 389 17.88 17.84 -3.66
CA ALA A 389 18.35 18.74 -4.68
C ALA A 389 19.73 18.37 -5.24
N SER A 390 20.57 17.67 -4.48
CA SER A 390 21.89 17.24 -4.95
C SER A 390 21.85 15.99 -5.83
N LEU A 391 20.81 15.17 -5.71
CA LEU A 391 20.70 13.88 -6.41
C LEU A 391 19.71 13.88 -7.57
N PHE A 392 18.63 14.63 -7.44
CA PHE A 392 17.53 14.59 -8.40
C PHE A 392 17.44 15.90 -9.18
N PHE A 393 17.34 15.76 -10.50
CA PHE A 393 17.23 16.86 -11.45
C PHE A 393 15.92 16.78 -12.21
N GLY A 394 15.35 17.94 -12.53
CA GLY A 394 14.12 18.00 -13.33
C GLY A 394 12.88 17.47 -12.61
N LEU A 395 12.83 17.58 -11.27
CA LEU A 395 11.62 17.25 -10.50
C LEU A 395 10.49 18.23 -10.87
N ASP A 396 9.27 17.72 -10.98
CA ASP A 396 8.04 18.50 -11.10
C ASP A 396 7.39 18.71 -9.72
N SER A 397 7.54 17.75 -8.81
CA SER A 397 7.02 17.82 -7.45
C SER A 397 8.00 17.26 -6.42
N LEU A 398 8.13 17.95 -5.29
CA LEU A 398 8.93 17.54 -4.14
C LEU A 398 8.08 17.60 -2.86
N SER A 399 8.12 16.55 -2.06
CA SER A 399 7.41 16.48 -0.79
C SER A 399 8.33 15.96 0.30
N VAL A 400 8.35 16.62 1.46
CA VAL A 400 9.11 16.20 2.64
C VAL A 400 8.14 16.05 3.81
N ASN A 401 8.01 14.85 4.35
CA ASN A 401 7.01 14.54 5.37
C ASN A 401 7.66 13.77 6.54
N ALA A 402 7.08 13.91 7.72
CA ALA A 402 7.30 12.97 8.83
C ALA A 402 6.28 11.83 8.74
N ALA A 403 6.64 10.64 9.20
CA ALA A 403 5.67 9.58 9.45
C ALA A 403 4.74 9.98 10.61
N GLY A 404 3.42 9.73 10.48
CA GLY A 404 2.43 9.94 11.55
C GLY A 404 1.66 11.26 11.50
N GLU A 405 0.90 11.55 12.56
CA GLU A 405 0.13 12.79 12.72
C GLU A 405 1.09 13.93 13.08
N GLN A 406 1.25 14.87 12.14
CA GLN A 406 2.45 15.69 12.08
C GLN A 406 2.35 16.91 13.00
N GLN A 407 3.28 17.01 13.95
CA GLN A 407 3.68 18.31 14.49
C GLN A 407 4.87 18.82 13.68
N ILE A 408 4.88 20.12 13.42
CA ILE A 408 6.05 20.85 12.91
C ILE A 408 6.51 21.79 14.01
N ASP A 409 7.82 22.01 14.11
CA ASP A 409 8.30 23.01 15.07
C ASP A 409 7.92 24.43 14.59
N GLY A 410 7.92 25.38 15.54
CA GLY A 410 7.55 26.77 15.25
C GLY A 410 8.51 27.46 14.28
N ASP A 411 9.77 27.03 14.25
CA ASP A 411 10.79 27.57 13.35
C ASP A 411 10.56 27.14 11.90
N LEU A 412 10.19 25.88 11.68
CA LEU A 412 9.81 25.35 10.38
C LEU A 412 8.52 25.99 9.88
N GLU A 413 7.54 26.18 10.77
CA GLU A 413 6.31 26.90 10.41
C GLU A 413 6.61 28.33 9.97
N THR A 414 7.40 29.05 10.78
CA THR A 414 7.84 30.41 10.44
C THR A 414 8.59 30.42 9.11
N TYR A 415 9.44 29.42 8.87
CA TYR A 415 10.19 29.27 7.62
C TYR A 415 9.27 29.04 6.41
N ILE A 416 8.27 28.17 6.50
CA ILE A 416 7.30 27.92 5.42
C ILE A 416 6.51 29.19 5.09
N GLN A 417 6.23 30.02 6.09
CA GLN A 417 5.50 31.28 5.94
C GLN A 417 6.37 32.47 5.48
N ALA A 418 7.70 32.41 5.70
CA ALA A 418 8.60 33.55 5.51
C ALA A 418 8.75 34.01 4.05
N GLY A 419 8.45 33.17 3.07
CA GLY A 419 8.51 33.55 1.66
C GLY A 419 8.71 32.40 0.68
N PRO A 420 9.00 32.72 -0.58
CA PRO A 420 9.16 31.73 -1.62
C PRO A 420 10.47 30.94 -1.48
N VAL A 421 10.41 29.64 -1.72
CA VAL A 421 11.55 28.71 -1.70
C VAL A 421 12.08 28.49 -3.12
N ARG A 422 13.40 28.49 -3.30
CA ARG A 422 14.05 28.22 -4.59
C ARG A 422 14.84 26.92 -4.55
N VAL A 423 14.52 26.00 -5.46
CA VAL A 423 15.24 24.73 -5.64
C VAL A 423 16.04 24.79 -6.94
N VAL A 424 17.31 25.15 -6.87
CA VAL A 424 18.14 25.48 -8.05
C VAL A 424 18.32 24.30 -9.00
N SER A 425 18.43 23.08 -8.46
CA SER A 425 18.64 21.87 -9.26
C SER A 425 17.42 21.42 -10.07
N SER A 426 16.24 21.94 -9.74
CA SER A 426 14.98 21.55 -10.38
C SER A 426 14.19 22.80 -10.79
N PRO A 427 14.59 23.50 -11.87
CA PRO A 427 13.87 24.69 -12.35
C PRO A 427 12.45 24.37 -12.86
N THR A 428 12.15 23.10 -13.12
CA THR A 428 10.81 22.59 -13.51
C THR A 428 9.89 22.35 -12.31
N LEU A 429 10.39 22.51 -11.08
CA LEU A 429 9.63 22.23 -9.87
C LEU A 429 8.41 23.15 -9.81
N SER A 430 7.23 22.54 -9.77
CA SER A 430 5.94 23.24 -9.77
C SER A 430 5.19 23.09 -8.46
N SER A 431 5.60 22.12 -7.62
CA SER A 431 4.98 21.84 -6.33
C SER A 431 6.05 21.47 -5.30
N LEU A 432 6.01 22.15 -4.16
CA LEU A 432 6.80 21.81 -2.97
C LEU A 432 5.87 21.74 -1.77
N THR A 433 5.93 20.64 -1.03
CA THR A 433 5.18 20.46 0.22
C THR A 433 6.11 20.02 1.33
N ILE A 434 5.93 20.59 2.52
CA ILE A 434 6.63 20.16 3.74
C ILE A 434 5.56 19.87 4.78
N CYS A 435 5.51 18.63 5.27
CA CYS A 435 4.51 18.17 6.23
C CYS A 435 3.08 18.54 5.81
N ALA A 436 2.71 18.13 4.58
CA ALA A 436 1.45 18.47 3.91
C ALA A 436 1.13 19.97 3.74
N ARG A 437 2.05 20.89 4.09
CA ARG A 437 1.88 22.33 3.88
C ARG A 437 2.51 22.75 2.55
N PRO A 438 1.72 23.38 1.64
CA PRO A 438 2.27 23.89 0.40
C PRO A 438 3.24 25.04 0.68
N CYS A 439 4.43 24.96 0.09
CA CYS A 439 5.41 26.03 0.11
C CYS A 439 5.26 26.86 -1.18
N MET A 440 5.38 28.18 -1.07
CA MET A 440 5.44 29.04 -2.25
C MET A 440 6.77 28.83 -2.96
N LEU A 441 6.78 28.68 -4.28
CA LEU A 441 8.01 28.55 -5.07
C LEU A 441 8.42 29.90 -5.66
N ALA A 442 9.71 30.20 -5.60
CA ALA A 442 10.27 31.38 -6.25
C ALA A 442 10.28 31.18 -7.78
N ASP A 443 10.05 32.26 -8.53
CA ASP A 443 10.24 32.24 -9.98
C ASP A 443 11.70 31.87 -10.29
N PRO A 444 11.97 30.91 -11.20
CA PRO A 444 13.33 30.55 -11.60
C PRO A 444 14.12 31.70 -12.26
N SER A 445 13.51 32.85 -12.55
CA SER A 445 14.15 34.03 -13.14
C SER A 445 15.46 34.45 -12.43
N PRO A 446 16.54 34.73 -13.17
CA PRO A 446 17.85 35.12 -12.62
C PRO A 446 17.85 36.47 -11.90
N SER A 447 16.75 37.23 -11.95
CA SER A 447 16.63 38.57 -11.35
C SER A 447 16.07 38.59 -9.91
N ALA A 448 15.77 37.42 -9.33
CA ALA A 448 15.25 37.35 -7.97
C ALA A 448 16.31 37.77 -6.92
N PRO A 449 15.93 38.54 -5.88
CA PRO A 449 16.87 39.03 -4.87
C PRO A 449 17.55 37.88 -4.09
N GLU A 450 18.81 38.09 -3.70
CA GLU A 450 19.71 37.11 -3.05
C GLU A 450 19.24 36.63 -1.66
N ASN A 451 18.19 37.24 -1.08
CA ASN A 451 17.63 36.82 0.21
C ASN A 451 16.83 35.50 0.13
N ASN A 452 16.71 34.90 -1.04
CA ASN A 452 16.06 33.61 -1.22
C ASN A 452 17.01 32.49 -0.81
N LEU A 453 16.52 31.52 -0.03
CA LEU A 453 17.30 30.35 0.34
C LEU A 453 17.66 29.57 -0.93
N TYR A 454 18.94 29.57 -1.29
CA TYR A 454 19.48 28.71 -2.33
C TYR A 454 19.81 27.37 -1.70
N ILE A 455 19.06 26.35 -2.08
CA ILE A 455 19.54 24.98 -1.92
C ILE A 455 20.62 24.79 -2.99
N PHE A 456 21.86 25.13 -2.64
CA PHE A 456 23.00 24.87 -3.51
C PHE A 456 23.32 23.38 -3.47
N PRO A 457 23.60 22.73 -4.60
CA PRO A 457 24.41 21.52 -4.56
C PRO A 457 25.75 21.91 -3.91
N THR A 458 26.11 21.28 -2.80
CA THR A 458 27.44 21.45 -2.21
C THR A 458 28.48 21.23 -3.33
N PRO A 459 29.39 22.19 -3.60
CA PRO A 459 30.23 22.18 -4.80
C PRO A 459 31.36 21.13 -4.82
N HIS A 460 31.20 19.99 -4.13
CA HIS A 460 32.30 19.06 -3.86
C HIS A 460 32.60 18.01 -4.95
N TYR A 461 31.91 17.98 -6.09
CA TYR A 461 32.13 16.92 -7.11
C TYR A 461 32.10 17.39 -8.58
N LEU A 462 32.57 18.60 -8.88
CA LEU A 462 32.99 18.96 -10.24
C LEU A 462 34.53 18.86 -10.34
N MET A 463 35.06 17.64 -10.27
CA MET A 463 36.40 17.27 -10.73
C MET A 463 36.38 15.92 -11.43
#